data_AF-A0A401IKP8-F1
#
_entry.id   AF-A0A401IKP8-F1
#
_cell.length_a   1.000
_cell.length_b   1.000
_cell.length_c   1.000
_cell.angle_alpha   90.00
_cell.angle_beta   90.00
_cell.angle_gamma   90.00
#
_symmetry.space_group_name_H-M   'P 1'
#
loop_
_entity.id
_entity.type
_entity.pdbx_description
1 polymer ?
#
loop_
_entity_poly.entity_id
_entity_poly.type
_entity_poly.pdbx_seq_one_letter_code
_entity_poly.pdbx_strand_id
1 'polypeptide(L)'
;MTQNTPLIGTALVDKVKELGNLSKEEKARACGYYTQTKNGIERVNMMKFLNALIDAEGIELDSTSEGIGRGGRSASYRISVQSNGNLLIGSAYTKKMGLESGDEFEITLGRKHIHLKQVGAFDEDEE
;
A
#
# COMPACT_ATOMS: atom_id res chain seq x y z
N MET A 1 30.01 2.14 1.72
CA MET A 1 28.57 1.80 1.55
C MET A 1 28.36 1.58 0.06
N THR A 2 28.48 0.35 -0.42
CA THR A 2 28.29 0.04 -1.84
C THR A 2 26.80 0.13 -2.16
N GLN A 3 26.40 1.22 -2.79
CA GLN A 3 25.07 1.39 -3.39
C GLN A 3 24.96 0.42 -4.56
N ASN A 4 24.49 -0.80 -4.29
CA ASN A 4 24.23 -1.79 -5.33
C ASN A 4 22.86 -1.48 -5.92
N THR A 5 22.82 -0.55 -6.88
CA THR A 5 21.59 -0.24 -7.61
C THR A 5 21.10 -1.51 -8.32
N PRO A 6 19.89 -2.02 -8.04
CA PRO A 6 19.40 -3.25 -8.64
C PRO A 6 19.15 -3.05 -10.15
N LEU A 7 19.45 -4.08 -10.94
CA LEU A 7 19.17 -4.08 -12.38
C LEU A 7 17.66 -4.14 -12.63
N ILE A 8 17.15 -3.35 -13.57
CA ILE A 8 15.73 -3.29 -13.95
C ILE A 8 15.55 -3.40 -15.47
N GLY A 9 14.33 -3.72 -15.91
CA GLY A 9 13.98 -3.74 -17.34
C GLY A 9 14.80 -4.76 -18.14
N THR A 10 15.15 -4.41 -19.38
CA THR A 10 15.89 -5.29 -20.30
C THR A 10 17.23 -5.76 -19.73
N ALA A 11 17.94 -4.88 -19.03
CA ALA A 11 19.23 -5.20 -18.40
C ALA A 11 19.10 -6.31 -17.33
N LEU A 12 17.97 -6.39 -16.63
CA LEU A 12 17.69 -7.47 -15.68
C LEU A 12 17.48 -8.80 -16.41
N VAL A 13 16.68 -8.79 -17.47
CA VAL A 13 16.33 -9.98 -18.26
C VAL A 13 17.57 -10.57 -18.92
N ASP A 14 18.41 -9.72 -19.53
CA ASP A 14 19.64 -10.14 -20.18
C ASP A 14 20.61 -10.75 -19.17
N LYS A 15 20.78 -10.12 -18.00
CA LYS A 15 21.61 -10.67 -16.93
C LYS A 15 21.09 -12.02 -16.42
N VAL A 16 19.78 -12.17 -16.25
CA VAL A 16 19.18 -13.43 -15.79
C VAL A 16 19.36 -14.55 -16.81
N LYS A 17 19.35 -14.23 -18.11
CA LYS A 17 19.68 -15.17 -19.19
C LYS A 17 21.15 -15.58 -19.16
N GLU A 18 22.08 -14.63 -18.97
CA GLU A 18 23.51 -14.92 -18.83
C GLU A 18 23.81 -15.86 -17.65
N LEU A 19 23.09 -15.70 -16.54
CA LEU A 19 23.27 -16.49 -15.32
C LEU A 19 22.74 -17.94 -15.44
N GLY A 20 22.11 -18.32 -16.56
CA GLY A 20 21.84 -19.70 -16.94
C GLY A 20 21.13 -20.54 -15.87
N ASN A 21 21.80 -21.59 -15.37
CA ASN A 21 21.25 -22.58 -14.43
C ASN A 21 21.42 -22.23 -12.94
N LEU A 22 21.86 -21.01 -12.60
CA LEU A 22 21.90 -20.61 -11.19
C LEU A 22 20.52 -20.62 -10.54
N SER A 23 20.49 -20.83 -9.23
CA SER A 23 19.26 -20.75 -8.45
C SER A 23 18.66 -19.33 -8.51
N LYS A 24 17.35 -19.22 -8.26
CA LYS A 24 16.65 -17.93 -8.27
C LYS A 24 17.27 -16.93 -7.28
N GLU A 25 17.76 -17.41 -6.14
CA GLU A 25 18.39 -16.60 -5.10
C GLU A 25 19.77 -16.08 -5.51
N GLU A 26 20.59 -16.91 -6.16
CA GLU A 26 21.88 -16.50 -6.70
C GLU A 26 21.73 -15.49 -7.82
N LYS A 27 20.73 -15.69 -8.68
CA LYS A 27 20.37 -14.72 -9.73
C LYS A 27 19.94 -13.38 -9.14
N ALA A 28 19.07 -13.40 -8.14
CA ALA A 28 18.63 -12.20 -7.45
C ALA A 28 19.79 -11.46 -6.78
N ARG A 29 20.71 -12.18 -6.11
CA ARG A 29 21.93 -11.59 -5.52
C ARG A 29 22.81 -10.93 -6.60
N ALA A 30 23.09 -11.63 -7.69
CA ALA A 30 23.90 -11.12 -8.79
C ALA A 30 23.26 -9.90 -9.51
N CYS A 31 21.93 -9.81 -9.52
CA CYS A 31 21.18 -8.69 -10.07
C CYS A 31 21.00 -7.51 -9.10
N GLY A 32 21.56 -7.60 -7.88
CA GLY A 32 21.52 -6.53 -6.88
C GLY A 32 20.28 -6.51 -5.98
N TYR A 33 19.48 -7.59 -5.97
CA TYR A 33 18.30 -7.72 -5.12
C TYR A 33 18.63 -8.32 -3.75
N TYR A 34 19.56 -7.72 -3.03
CA TYR A 34 19.90 -8.11 -1.67
C TYR A 34 20.09 -6.88 -0.79
N THR A 35 19.97 -7.10 0.51
CA THR A 35 20.26 -6.11 1.54
C THR A 35 21.30 -6.67 2.47
N GLN A 36 22.28 -5.85 2.84
CA GLN A 36 23.30 -6.21 3.81
C GLN A 36 22.91 -5.61 5.16
N THR A 37 22.79 -6.45 6.19
CA THR A 37 22.55 -5.97 7.55
C THR A 37 23.84 -5.46 8.19
N LYS A 38 23.71 -4.70 9.28
CA LYS A 38 24.87 -4.20 10.05
C LYS A 38 25.83 -5.30 10.52
N ASN A 39 25.34 -6.55 10.60
CA ASN A 39 26.13 -7.73 11.00
C ASN A 39 26.77 -8.45 9.81
N GLY A 40 26.75 -7.88 8.60
CA GLY A 40 27.30 -8.50 7.38
C GLY A 40 26.46 -9.63 6.79
N ILE A 41 25.30 -9.94 7.38
CA ILE A 41 24.40 -10.97 6.85
C ILE A 41 23.65 -10.40 5.65
N GLU A 42 23.82 -11.04 4.49
CA GLU A 42 23.09 -10.75 3.26
C GLU A 42 21.71 -11.41 3.27
N ARG A 43 20.67 -10.62 2.95
CA ARG A 43 19.31 -11.12 2.74
C ARG A 43 18.84 -10.73 1.35
N VAL A 44 18.51 -11.74 0.55
CA VAL A 44 17.97 -11.57 -0.79
C VAL A 44 16.51 -11.15 -0.70
N ASN A 45 16.10 -10.12 -1.47
CA ASN A 45 14.71 -9.72 -1.60
C ASN A 45 14.10 -10.37 -2.85
N MET A 46 13.66 -11.62 -2.70
CA MET A 46 13.10 -12.41 -3.79
C MET A 46 11.83 -11.81 -4.39
N MET A 47 10.97 -11.20 -3.58
CA MET A 47 9.76 -10.55 -4.09
C MET A 47 10.09 -9.38 -5.01
N LYS A 48 11.04 -8.51 -4.61
CA LYS A 48 11.45 -7.37 -5.42
C LYS A 48 12.10 -7.81 -6.74
N PHE A 49 12.89 -8.89 -6.72
CA PHE A 49 13.49 -9.48 -7.92
C PHE A 49 12.45 -10.03 -8.90
N LEU A 50 11.48 -10.79 -8.40
CA LEU A 50 10.43 -11.39 -9.23
C LEU A 50 9.51 -10.32 -9.82
N ASN A 51 9.11 -9.32 -9.05
CA ASN A 51 8.30 -8.22 -9.57
C ASN A 51 9.03 -7.47 -10.68
N ALA A 52 10.32 -7.16 -10.50
CA ALA A 52 11.09 -6.48 -11.53
C ALA A 52 11.27 -7.30 -12.82
N LEU A 53 11.28 -8.64 -12.72
CA LEU A 53 11.28 -9.50 -13.91
C LEU A 53 9.94 -9.47 -14.64
N ILE A 54 8.84 -9.51 -13.89
CA ILE A 54 7.48 -9.41 -14.43
C ILE A 54 7.29 -8.06 -15.13
N ASP A 55 7.71 -6.98 -14.48
CA ASP A 55 7.67 -5.61 -15.03
C ASP A 55 8.55 -5.52 -16.30
N ALA A 56 9.73 -6.15 -16.29
CA ALA A 56 10.64 -6.16 -17.44
C ALA A 56 10.13 -6.96 -18.65
N GLU A 57 9.30 -7.99 -18.41
CA GLU A 57 8.62 -8.74 -19.46
C GLU A 57 7.37 -8.02 -19.99
N GLY A 58 7.03 -6.84 -19.44
CA GLY A 58 5.88 -6.05 -19.86
C GLY A 58 4.55 -6.69 -19.43
N ILE A 59 4.58 -7.59 -18.45
CA ILE A 59 3.37 -8.15 -17.86
C ILE A 59 2.89 -7.15 -16.81
N GLU A 60 1.92 -6.31 -17.19
CA GLU A 60 1.21 -5.45 -16.26
C GLU A 60 0.35 -6.32 -15.33
N LEU A 61 0.94 -6.79 -14.22
CA LEU A 61 0.18 -7.37 -13.11
C LEU A 61 -0.52 -6.26 -12.33
N ASP A 62 -1.48 -5.60 -12.98
CA ASP A 62 -2.43 -4.63 -12.40
C ASP A 62 -1.85 -3.85 -11.21
N SER A 63 -0.66 -3.28 -11.41
CA SER A 63 0.11 -2.61 -10.37
C SER A 63 -0.10 -1.12 -10.53
N THR A 64 -1.38 -0.73 -10.47
CA THR A 64 -1.77 0.61 -10.02
C THR A 64 -1.41 0.71 -8.53
N SER A 65 -0.10 0.76 -8.29
CA SER A 65 0.52 1.04 -7.01
C SER A 65 1.30 2.35 -7.12
N GLU A 66 0.69 3.35 -7.77
CA GLU A 66 0.89 4.77 -7.44
C GLU A 66 0.24 5.06 -6.06
N GLY A 67 0.72 4.33 -5.06
CA GLY A 67 0.18 4.30 -3.72
C GLY A 67 1.22 3.74 -2.79
N ILE A 68 2.19 4.58 -2.44
CA ILE A 68 3.08 4.37 -1.31
C ILE A 68 2.20 4.11 -0.07
N GLY A 69 2.05 2.83 0.28
CA GLY A 69 1.30 2.41 1.44
C GLY A 69 0.89 0.95 1.32
N ARG A 70 1.45 0.10 2.19
CA ARG A 70 0.99 -1.28 2.48
C ARG A 70 -0.46 -1.46 2.07
N GLY A 71 -0.71 -2.31 1.07
CA GLY A 71 -2.04 -2.67 0.57
C GLY A 71 -3.04 -2.78 1.71
N GLY A 72 -3.74 -1.68 1.94
CA GLY A 72 -4.67 -1.53 3.04
C GLY A 72 -5.93 -2.29 2.71
N ARG A 73 -6.60 -2.80 3.74
CA ARG A 73 -7.95 -3.34 3.59
C ARG A 73 -8.82 -2.27 2.93
N SER A 74 -9.42 -2.60 1.80
CA SER A 74 -10.44 -1.76 1.17
C SER A 74 -11.56 -1.50 2.17
N ALA A 75 -12.03 -0.25 2.24
CA ALA A 75 -13.13 0.14 3.12
C ALA A 75 -14.35 -0.73 2.83
N SER A 76 -14.72 -1.62 3.75
CA SER A 76 -15.79 -2.59 3.55
C SER A 76 -17.19 -1.97 3.75
N TYR A 77 -17.26 -0.66 3.98
CA TYR A 77 -18.44 0.13 4.36
C TYR A 77 -19.26 -0.51 5.50
N ARG A 78 -18.59 -1.30 6.34
CA ARG A 78 -19.13 -1.99 7.49
C ARG A 78 -18.14 -1.91 8.63
N ILE A 79 -18.65 -1.59 9.81
CA ILE A 79 -17.90 -1.52 11.06
C ILE A 79 -18.70 -2.22 12.16
N SER A 80 -17.99 -2.90 13.05
CA SER A 80 -18.58 -3.55 14.23
C SER A 80 -18.31 -2.69 15.46
N VAL A 81 -19.24 -2.70 16.42
CA VAL A 81 -19.04 -2.07 17.73
C VAL A 81 -17.84 -2.72 18.40
N GLN A 82 -16.92 -1.89 18.89
CA GLN A 82 -15.73 -2.36 19.60
C GLN A 82 -16.09 -2.89 20.99
N SER A 83 -15.18 -3.62 21.64
CA SER A 83 -15.40 -4.16 22.99
C SER A 83 -15.66 -3.10 24.06
N ASN A 84 -15.19 -1.86 23.82
CA ASN A 84 -15.44 -0.69 24.67
C ASN A 84 -16.79 -0.01 24.39
N GLY A 85 -17.60 -0.51 23.45
CA GLY A 85 -18.89 0.07 23.07
C GLY A 85 -18.81 1.18 22.03
N ASN A 86 -17.62 1.57 21.57
CA ASN A 86 -17.46 2.68 20.63
C ASN A 86 -17.56 2.22 19.18
N LEU A 87 -18.02 3.15 18.33
CA LEU A 87 -18.06 3.01 16.89
C LEU A 87 -17.03 3.98 16.29
N LEU A 88 -15.99 3.44 15.64
CA LEU A 88 -14.90 4.25 15.09
C LEU A 88 -14.97 4.28 13.56
N ILE A 89 -15.05 5.49 13.00
CA ILE A 89 -15.00 5.72 11.56
C ILE A 89 -13.54 5.78 11.14
N GLY A 90 -13.12 4.85 10.28
CA GLY A 90 -11.76 4.81 9.76
C GLY A 90 -11.44 5.98 8.82
N SER A 91 -10.15 6.34 8.72
CA SER A 91 -9.68 7.46 7.90
C SER A 91 -9.95 7.31 6.39
N ALA A 92 -10.25 6.10 5.91
CA ALA A 92 -10.63 5.87 4.52
C ALA A 92 -11.96 6.55 4.17
N TYR A 93 -12.89 6.72 5.12
CA TYR A 93 -14.16 7.40 4.90
C TYR A 93 -13.99 8.91 5.03
N THR A 94 -13.32 9.38 6.09
CA THR A 94 -13.13 10.81 6.34
C THR A 94 -12.32 11.48 5.22
N LYS A 95 -11.29 10.80 4.68
CA LYS A 95 -10.54 11.31 3.53
C LYS A 95 -11.37 11.39 2.25
N LYS A 96 -12.28 10.43 2.01
CA LYS A 96 -13.19 10.49 0.85
C LYS A 96 -14.20 11.62 0.97
N MET A 97 -14.60 11.95 2.20
CA MET A 97 -15.48 13.08 2.51
C MET A 97 -14.72 14.41 2.60
N GLY A 98 -13.40 14.42 2.44
CA GLY A 98 -12.58 15.64 2.50
C GLY A 98 -12.49 16.27 3.89
N LEU A 99 -12.75 15.49 4.95
CA LEU A 99 -12.78 16.02 6.32
C LEU A 99 -11.37 16.29 6.85
N GLU A 100 -11.25 17.39 7.57
CA GLU A 100 -10.02 17.86 8.19
C GLU A 100 -10.07 17.76 9.73
N SER A 101 -8.91 17.94 10.36
CA SER A 101 -8.83 17.92 11.82
C SER A 101 -9.45 19.20 12.36
N GLY A 102 -10.51 19.05 13.16
CA GLY A 102 -11.29 20.18 13.68
C GLY A 102 -12.73 20.22 13.18
N ASP A 103 -13.07 19.41 12.17
CA ASP A 103 -14.46 19.27 11.72
C ASP A 103 -15.31 18.63 12.84
N GLU A 104 -16.42 19.30 13.14
CA GLU A 104 -17.37 18.86 14.16
C GLU A 104 -18.65 18.32 13.52
N PHE A 105 -19.26 17.34 14.19
CA PHE A 105 -20.51 16.73 13.75
C PHE A 105 -21.51 16.72 14.90
N GLU A 106 -22.73 17.16 14.61
CA GLU A 106 -23.87 16.97 15.48
C GLU A 106 -24.42 15.55 15.31
N ILE A 107 -24.60 14.86 16.44
CA ILE A 107 -25.07 13.48 16.47
C ILE A 107 -26.56 13.47 16.80
N THR A 108 -27.38 13.03 15.86
CA THR A 108 -28.81 12.79 16.08
C THR A 108 -29.11 11.29 16.07
N LEU A 109 -29.74 10.81 17.14
CA LEU A 109 -30.11 9.40 17.31
C LEU A 109 -31.52 9.15 16.77
N GLY A 110 -31.63 8.30 15.76
CA GLY A 110 -32.90 7.71 15.33
C GLY A 110 -33.14 6.34 15.96
N ARG A 111 -34.28 5.72 15.68
CA ARG A 111 -34.67 4.41 16.24
C ARG A 111 -33.71 3.26 15.87
N LYS A 112 -33.06 3.34 14.70
CA LYS A 112 -32.13 2.30 14.17
C LYS A 112 -30.93 2.86 13.40
N HIS A 113 -30.71 4.17 13.42
CA HIS A 113 -29.63 4.83 12.69
C HIS A 113 -29.09 5.99 13.51
N ILE A 114 -27.84 6.34 13.26
CA ILE A 114 -27.18 7.52 13.79
C ILE A 114 -26.99 8.47 12.62
N HIS A 115 -27.51 9.68 12.72
CA HIS A 115 -27.25 10.75 11.76
C HIS A 115 -26.12 11.61 12.30
N LEU A 116 -25.16 11.90 11.44
CA LEU A 116 -24.06 12.82 11.69
C LEU A 116 -24.25 14.00 10.73
N LYS A 117 -24.58 15.18 11.24
CA LYS A 117 -24.64 16.43 10.46
C LYS A 117 -23.37 17.22 10.72
N GLN A 118 -22.60 17.57 9.69
CA GLN A 118 -21.41 18.40 9.88
C GLN A 118 -21.86 19.79 10.33
N VAL A 119 -21.23 20.30 11.40
CA VAL A 119 -21.52 21.64 11.93
C VAL A 119 -20.60 22.62 11.21
N GLY A 120 -21.16 23.69 10.65
CA GLY A 120 -20.39 24.75 9.99
C GLY A 120 -20.01 24.47 8.53
N ALA A 121 -20.39 23.32 7.96
CA ALA A 121 -20.55 23.22 6.51
C ALA A 121 -21.74 24.13 6.16
N PHE A 122 -21.49 25.20 5.40
CA PHE A 122 -22.51 26.15 4.97
C PHE A 122 -23.76 25.40 4.52
N ASP A 123 -24.90 25.67 5.16
CA ASP A 123 -26.22 25.15 4.79
C ASP A 123 -26.55 25.64 3.36
N GLU A 124 -26.07 24.93 2.34
CA GLU A 124 -26.46 25.17 0.93
C GLU A 124 -27.53 24.19 0.43
N ASP A 125 -27.91 23.17 1.22
CA ASP A 125 -28.92 22.20 0.80
C ASP A 125 -30.13 22.19 1.77
N GLU A 126 -30.90 23.27 1.77
CA GLU A 126 -32.30 23.28 2.22
C GLU A 126 -33.19 23.65 1.00
N GLU A 127 -33.58 22.63 0.22
CA GLU A 127 -34.70 22.66 -0.74
C GLU A 127 -35.69 21.53 -0.44
#